data_AF-L8FSZ1-F1
#
_entry.id   AF-L8FSZ1-F1
#
_cell.length_a   1.000
_cell.length_b   1.000
_cell.length_c   1.000
_cell.angle_alpha   90.00
_cell.angle_beta   90.00
_cell.angle_gamma   90.00
#
_symmetry.space_group_name_H-M   'P 1'
#
loop_
_entity.id
_entity.type
_entity.pdbx_description
1 polymer ?
#
loop_
_entity_poly.entity_id
_entity_poly.type
_entity_poly.pdbx_seq_one_letter_code
_entity_poly.pdbx_strand_id
1 'polypeptide(L)'
;MSINSFLNPIEEQEEEDITGGGTKTQEELEDRLLQEVIQDELGSHEAQDDDEDEVQAEQPTYSLQAASNALQVLIGFTESREDMQTSYLRLFERFEGQLEELKRNGYSQGTLDSWIT
;
A
#
# COMPACT_ATOMS: atom_id res chain seq x y z
N MET A 1 -41.12 -4.42 0.13
CA MET A 1 -40.68 -5.48 -0.79
C MET A 1 -39.90 -6.50 0.00
N SER A 2 -40.22 -7.79 -0.14
CA SER A 2 -39.79 -8.89 0.75
C SER A 2 -38.46 -9.51 0.32
N ILE A 3 -37.65 -9.95 1.29
CA ILE A 3 -36.27 -10.46 1.18
C ILE A 3 -36.15 -11.88 0.57
N ASN A 4 -37.22 -12.44 -0.01
CA ASN A 4 -37.25 -13.84 -0.46
C ASN A 4 -36.64 -14.09 -1.86
N SER A 5 -35.67 -13.27 -2.30
CA SER A 5 -34.99 -13.44 -3.59
C SER A 5 -33.50 -13.76 -3.46
N PHE A 6 -33.00 -14.01 -2.24
CA PHE A 6 -31.57 -14.18 -1.98
C PHE A 6 -31.03 -15.61 -2.04
N LEU A 7 -31.84 -16.62 -2.39
CA LEU A 7 -31.35 -17.99 -2.52
C LEU A 7 -32.07 -18.71 -3.66
N ASN A 8 -31.52 -18.63 -4.87
CA ASN A 8 -31.64 -19.73 -5.82
C ASN A 8 -30.37 -20.59 -5.68
N PRO A 9 -30.43 -21.79 -5.09
CA PRO A 9 -29.37 -22.76 -5.25
C PRO A 9 -29.55 -23.41 -6.62
N ILE A 10 -28.52 -23.35 -7.47
CA ILE A 10 -28.50 -24.12 -8.71
C ILE A 10 -27.29 -25.05 -8.65
N GLU A 11 -27.62 -26.32 -8.84
CA GLU A 11 -26.91 -27.57 -8.61
C GLU A 11 -25.54 -27.66 -9.30
N GLU A 12 -24.57 -28.23 -8.58
CA GLU A 12 -23.37 -28.83 -9.16
C GLU A 12 -23.79 -30.04 -10.01
N GLN A 13 -23.54 -29.99 -11.32
CA GLN A 13 -23.55 -31.16 -12.19
C GLN A 13 -22.11 -31.48 -12.60
N GLU A 14 -21.51 -32.44 -11.90
CA GLU A 14 -20.41 -33.24 -12.40
C GLU A 14 -20.96 -34.17 -13.50
N GLU A 15 -20.46 -34.05 -14.73
CA GLU A 15 -20.57 -35.13 -15.72
C GLU A 15 -19.18 -35.47 -16.26
N GLU A 16 -18.90 -36.77 -16.15
CA GLU A 16 -17.64 -37.45 -16.40
C GLU A 16 -17.28 -37.58 -17.89
N ASP A 17 -15.96 -37.52 -18.11
CA ASP A 17 -15.12 -38.18 -19.11
C ASP A 17 -15.78 -39.17 -20.10
N ILE A 18 -15.56 -38.96 -21.42
CA ILE A 18 -15.59 -40.04 -22.41
C ILE A 18 -14.58 -39.85 -23.56
N THR A 19 -13.55 -40.69 -23.51
CA THR A 19 -12.97 -41.50 -24.60
C THR A 19 -11.80 -40.93 -25.41
N GLY A 20 -10.69 -41.68 -25.36
CA GLY A 20 -9.43 -41.36 -25.98
C GLY A 20 -9.25 -41.79 -27.44
N GLY A 21 -8.15 -41.33 -28.02
CA GLY A 21 -7.70 -41.67 -29.36
C GLY A 21 -6.55 -40.78 -29.76
N GLY A 22 -5.32 -41.30 -29.74
CA GLY A 22 -4.10 -40.57 -30.04
C GLY A 22 -4.07 -40.00 -31.46
N THR A 23 -4.47 -38.75 -31.57
CA THR A 23 -3.94 -37.78 -32.53
C THR A 23 -3.58 -36.61 -31.65
N LYS A 24 -2.29 -36.26 -31.57
CA LYS A 24 -1.87 -35.02 -30.88
C LYS A 24 -2.81 -33.93 -31.36
N THR A 25 -3.65 -33.45 -30.45
CA THR A 25 -4.70 -32.48 -30.79
C THR A 25 -4.00 -31.27 -31.38
N GLN A 26 -4.68 -30.52 -32.26
CA GLN A 26 -4.14 -29.27 -32.77
C GLN A 26 -3.64 -28.37 -31.61
N GLU A 27 -4.30 -28.48 -30.47
CA GLU A 27 -3.93 -27.95 -29.14
C GLU A 27 -2.52 -28.35 -28.68
N GLU A 28 -2.08 -29.61 -28.78
CA GLU A 28 -0.70 -30.01 -28.43
C GLU A 28 0.37 -29.42 -29.37
N LEU A 29 -0.01 -29.13 -30.62
CA LEU A 29 0.86 -28.49 -31.61
C LEU A 29 0.91 -26.98 -31.37
N GLU A 30 -0.22 -26.37 -31.03
CA GLU A 30 -0.36 -24.97 -30.63
C GLU A 30 0.39 -24.71 -29.32
N ASP A 31 0.30 -25.59 -28.32
CA ASP A 31 1.03 -25.52 -27.06
C ASP A 31 2.54 -25.59 -27.27
N ARG A 32 3.01 -26.44 -28.19
CA ARG A 32 4.44 -26.50 -28.55
C ARG A 32 4.92 -25.22 -29.21
N LEU A 33 4.11 -24.64 -30.09
CA LEU A 33 4.44 -23.41 -30.79
C LEU A 33 4.41 -22.20 -29.83
N LEU A 34 3.42 -22.15 -28.93
CA LEU A 34 3.33 -21.19 -27.84
C LEU A 34 4.54 -21.30 -26.92
N GLN A 35 4.95 -22.53 -26.57
CA GLN A 35 6.10 -22.75 -25.72
C GLN A 35 7.41 -22.33 -26.39
N GLU A 36 7.55 -22.52 -27.70
CA GLU A 36 8.69 -22.04 -28.48
C GLU A 36 8.73 -20.49 -28.52
N VAL A 37 7.58 -19.83 -28.75
CA VAL A 37 7.47 -18.36 -28.72
C VAL A 37 7.75 -17.79 -27.33
N ILE A 38 7.22 -18.42 -26.28
CA ILE A 38 7.47 -18.03 -24.88
C ILE A 38 8.96 -18.15 -24.56
N GLN A 39 9.63 -19.19 -25.05
CA GLN A 39 11.04 -19.45 -24.78
C GLN A 39 11.99 -18.55 -25.57
N ASP A 40 11.60 -18.12 -26.78
CA ASP A 40 12.33 -17.12 -27.58
C ASP A 40 12.14 -15.68 -27.04
N GLU A 41 10.95 -15.32 -26.56
CA GLU A 41 10.66 -13.97 -26.02
C GLU A 41 11.14 -13.81 -24.56
N LEU A 42 11.13 -14.87 -23.75
CA LEU A 42 11.67 -14.91 -22.38
C LEU A 42 13.13 -15.36 -22.34
N GLY A 43 13.89 -15.11 -23.41
CA GLY A 43 15.25 -15.60 -23.65
C GLY A 43 16.05 -15.95 -22.40
N SER A 44 16.49 -17.21 -22.32
CA SER A 44 17.33 -17.80 -21.26
C SER A 44 17.45 -16.95 -20.00
N HIS A 45 16.45 -17.02 -19.12
CA HIS A 45 16.68 -16.77 -17.70
C HIS A 45 17.59 -17.88 -17.18
N GLU A 46 18.89 -17.78 -17.51
CA GLU A 46 19.92 -18.22 -16.58
C GLU A 46 19.58 -17.51 -15.28
N ALA A 47 19.31 -18.31 -14.25
CA ALA A 47 18.94 -17.86 -12.92
C ALA A 47 20.01 -16.87 -12.40
N GLN A 48 19.79 -15.59 -12.66
CA GLN A 48 20.14 -14.59 -11.68
C GLN A 48 19.07 -14.72 -10.62
N ASP A 49 19.48 -15.43 -9.58
CA ASP A 49 19.01 -15.28 -8.21
C ASP A 49 19.18 -13.80 -7.82
N ASP A 50 18.36 -12.95 -8.44
CA ASP A 50 18.12 -11.58 -8.01
C ASP A 50 16.93 -11.71 -7.07
N ASP A 51 17.25 -12.20 -5.87
CA ASP A 51 16.56 -11.75 -4.67
C ASP A 51 16.73 -10.23 -4.62
N GLU A 52 15.99 -9.51 -5.48
CA GLU A 52 15.56 -8.16 -5.22
C GLU A 52 14.59 -8.30 -4.04
N ASP A 53 15.16 -8.55 -2.85
CA ASP A 53 14.67 -7.95 -1.63
C ASP A 53 14.56 -6.46 -1.96
N GLU A 54 13.38 -6.04 -2.46
CA GLU A 54 12.91 -4.68 -2.34
C GLU A 54 12.94 -4.42 -0.83
N VAL A 55 14.11 -3.99 -0.34
CA VAL A 55 14.29 -3.44 0.99
C VAL A 55 13.37 -2.25 0.98
N GLN A 56 12.12 -2.46 1.43
CA GLN A 56 11.16 -1.40 1.63
C GLN A 56 11.86 -0.47 2.60
N ALA A 57 12.41 0.62 2.06
CA ALA A 57 13.19 1.55 2.85
C ALA A 57 12.30 1.97 4.01
N GLU A 58 12.67 1.60 5.23
CA GLU A 58 11.90 1.92 6.42
C GLU A 58 11.66 3.44 6.40
N GLN A 59 10.39 3.84 6.26
CA GLN A 59 10.09 5.26 6.22
C GLN A 59 10.55 5.88 7.55
N PRO A 60 11.29 7.00 7.50
CA PRO A 60 11.78 7.61 8.72
C PRO A 60 10.60 7.98 9.62
N THR A 61 10.58 7.42 10.82
CA THR A 61 9.62 7.83 11.83
C THR A 61 10.06 9.15 12.43
N TYR A 62 9.30 10.22 12.20
CA TYR A 62 9.63 11.54 12.73
C TYR A 62 9.09 11.72 14.14
N SER A 63 9.94 12.22 15.04
CA SER A 63 9.52 12.59 16.39
C SER A 63 8.67 13.86 16.38
N LEU A 64 7.84 14.02 17.42
CA LEU A 64 7.03 15.23 17.62
C LEU A 64 7.90 16.50 17.68
N GLN A 65 9.09 16.40 18.28
CA GLN A 65 10.05 17.50 18.32
C GLN A 65 10.60 17.84 16.93
N ALA A 66 10.89 16.82 16.10
CA ALA A 66 11.36 17.05 14.73
C ALA A 66 10.28 17.75 13.89
N ALA A 67 9.02 17.34 14.03
CA ALA A 67 7.90 18.00 13.36
C ALA A 67 7.72 19.47 13.80
N SER A 68 7.82 19.74 15.11
CA SER A 68 7.73 21.11 15.65
C SER A 68 8.86 22.00 15.15
N ASN A 69 10.10 21.51 15.15
CA ASN A 69 11.25 22.25 14.63
C ASN A 69 11.10 22.56 13.13
N ALA A 70 10.60 21.60 12.34
CA ALA A 70 10.37 21.79 10.92
C ALA A 70 9.30 22.87 10.65
N LEU A 71 8.21 22.89 11.44
CA LEU A 71 7.19 23.93 11.34
C LEU A 71 7.73 25.32 11.66
N GLN A 72 8.57 25.47 12.69
CA GLN A 72 9.18 26.76 13.01
C GLN A 72 10.03 27.30 11.85
N VAL A 73 10.78 26.42 11.17
CA VAL A 73 11.55 26.80 9.97
C VAL A 73 10.61 27.23 8.84
N LEU A 74 9.51 26.50 8.61
CA LEU A 74 8.55 26.83 7.57
C LEU A 74 7.84 28.16 7.84
N ILE A 75 7.40 28.38 9.08
CA ILE A 75 6.78 29.65 9.52
C ILE A 75 7.74 30.80 9.25
N GLY A 76 8.97 30.74 9.80
CA GLY A 76 9.95 31.81 9.61
C GLY A 76 10.35 32.02 8.15
N PHE A 77 10.41 30.95 7.35
CA PHE A 77 10.62 31.05 5.90
C PHE A 77 9.47 31.79 5.23
N THR A 78 8.21 31.43 5.52
CA THR A 78 7.05 32.10 4.93
C THR A 78 6.87 33.55 5.40
N GLU A 79 7.23 33.87 6.64
CA GLU A 79 7.21 35.25 7.16
C GLU A 79 8.26 36.13 6.47
N SER A 80 9.42 35.56 6.13
CA SER A 80 10.51 36.28 5.45
C SER A 80 10.22 36.56 3.97
N ARG A 81 9.19 35.92 3.39
CA ARG A 81 8.85 35.98 1.97
C ARG A 81 7.54 36.72 1.73
N GLU A 82 7.63 37.87 1.07
CA GLU A 82 6.46 38.68 0.70
C GLU A 82 5.67 38.08 -0.48
N ASP A 83 6.27 37.16 -1.25
CA ASP A 83 5.66 36.46 -2.38
C ASP A 83 4.83 35.22 -1.98
N MET A 84 4.89 34.81 -0.71
CA MET A 84 4.16 33.67 -0.18
C MET A 84 2.73 34.03 0.22
N GLN A 85 1.78 33.16 -0.11
CA GLN A 85 0.38 33.39 0.27
C GLN A 85 0.22 33.28 1.80
N THR A 86 -0.40 34.30 2.40
CA THR A 86 -0.68 34.34 3.86
C THR A 86 -1.55 33.18 4.36
N SER A 87 -2.23 32.46 3.47
CA SER A 87 -2.94 31.22 3.82
C SER A 87 -2.01 30.09 4.26
N TYR A 88 -0.79 30.01 3.72
CA TYR A 88 0.20 28.99 4.13
C TYR A 88 0.70 29.24 5.54
N LEU A 89 0.99 30.50 5.88
CA LEU A 89 1.36 30.89 7.25
C LEU A 89 0.29 30.45 8.26
N ARG A 90 -0.97 30.81 8.01
CA ARG A 90 -2.11 30.40 8.87
C ARG A 90 -2.27 28.89 8.97
N LEU A 91 -1.98 28.16 7.89
CA LEU A 91 -2.04 26.71 7.88
C LEU A 91 -0.95 26.13 8.80
N PHE A 92 0.27 26.63 8.73
CA PHE A 92 1.38 26.18 9.58
C PHE A 92 1.14 26.51 11.06
N GLU A 93 0.68 27.73 11.37
CA GLU A 93 0.30 28.11 12.75
C GLU A 93 -0.80 27.18 13.31
N ARG A 94 -1.79 26.81 12.48
CA ARG A 94 -2.82 25.87 12.90
C ARG A 94 -2.25 24.47 13.18
N PHE A 95 -1.33 23.99 12.36
CA PHE A 95 -0.67 22.70 12.58
C PHE A 95 0.22 22.71 13.83
N GLU A 96 0.90 23.83 14.11
CA GLU A 96 1.65 24.02 15.34
C GLU A 96 0.76 23.85 16.57
N GLY A 97 -0.41 24.51 16.60
CA GLY A 97 -1.35 24.36 17.71
C GLY A 97 -1.87 22.93 17.90
N GLN A 98 -2.06 22.17 16.82
CA GLN A 98 -2.45 20.75 16.91
C GLN A 98 -1.33 19.88 17.48
N LEU A 99 -0.08 20.15 17.10
CA LEU A 99 1.09 19.46 17.65
C LEU A 99 1.29 19.74 19.14
N GLU A 100 1.05 20.98 19.58
CA GLU A 100 1.07 21.34 21.00
C GLU A 100 -0.03 20.62 21.80
N GLU A 101 -1.23 20.52 21.24
CA GLU A 101 -2.32 19.76 21.84
C GLU A 101 -1.99 18.27 21.96
N LEU A 102 -1.43 17.68 20.90
CA LEU A 102 -0.98 16.29 20.91
C LEU A 102 0.08 16.05 22.00
N LYS A 103 1.04 16.97 22.11
CA LYS A 103 2.07 16.95 23.15
C LYS A 103 1.44 17.00 24.55
N ARG A 104 0.51 17.93 24.80
CA ARG A 104 -0.19 18.07 26.08
C ARG A 104 -0.99 16.82 26.44
N ASN A 105 -1.71 16.25 25.48
CA ASN A 105 -2.55 15.08 25.69
C ASN A 105 -1.70 13.83 25.98
N GLY A 106 -0.55 13.67 25.31
CA GLY A 106 0.40 12.59 25.62
C GLY A 106 0.92 12.63 27.06
N TYR A 107 1.22 13.82 27.60
CA TYR A 107 1.63 13.95 29.01
C TYR A 107 0.50 13.65 30.00
N SER A 108 -0.75 13.95 29.65
CA SER A 108 -1.90 13.69 30.52
C SER A 108 -2.21 12.20 30.70
N GLN A 109 -1.93 11.36 29.69
CA GLN A 109 -2.11 9.90 29.80
C GLN A 109 -1.04 9.25 30.70
N GLY A 110 0.24 9.59 30.52
CA GLY A 110 1.31 9.00 31.34
C GLY A 110 1.22 9.34 32.83
N THR A 111 0.54 10.43 33.19
CA THR A 111 0.32 10.78 34.60
C THR A 111 -0.73 9.87 35.25
N LEU A 112 -1.76 9.42 34.53
CA LEU A 112 -2.79 8.54 35.09
C LEU A 112 -2.26 7.13 35.39
N ASP A 113 -1.36 6.60 34.54
CA ASP A 113 -0.75 5.28 34.74
C ASP A 113 0.15 5.21 35.99
N SER A 114 0.72 6.34 36.41
CA SER A 114 1.61 6.43 37.58
C SER A 114 0.89 6.33 38.93
N TRP A 115 -0.43 6.56 38.98
CA TRP A 115 -1.20 6.48 40.23
C TRP A 115 -1.85 5.11 40.50
N ILE A 116 -1.81 4.19 39.52
CA ILE A 116 -2.46 2.86 39.60
C ILE A 116 -1.51 1.74 40.06
N THR A 117 -0.21 2.03 40.23
CA THR A 117 0.78 1.06 40.76
C THR A 117 1.13 1.36 42.21
#